data_AF-A0AAD9A1A2-F1
#
_entry.id   AF-A0AAD9A1A2-F1
#
_cell.length_a   1.000
_cell.length_b   1.000
_cell.length_c   1.000
_cell.angle_alpha   90.00
_cell.angle_beta   90.00
_cell.angle_gamma   90.00
#
_symmetry.space_group_name_H-M   'P 1'
#
loop_
_entity.id
_entity.type
_entity.pdbx_description
1 polymer ?
#
loop_
_entity_poly.entity_id
_entity_poly.type
_entity_poly.pdbx_seq_one_letter_code
_entity_poly.pdbx_strand_id
1 'polypeptide(L)'
;IVGRRLTNRLPVTLRTGGSSPSRRPRRSPTGSRCNVKYTIQQVDFIDYFRVDHHLSWKEVEAKYASVFPEDAAKGHKRGPQGLQGVYYRKNKQIPATDQNNLFVFDEDDNPRTFQCDVREQGKKMNNSIGLLAMHPERAITYSWVSEEHKRQYEKVGRARQAQLDAAEQRKKRRRAIQNSRL
;
A
#
# COMPACT_ATOMS: atom_id res chain seq x y z
N ILE A 1 54.29 2.99 53.98
CA ILE A 1 54.59 4.36 54.47
C ILE A 1 55.25 5.12 53.32
N VAL A 2 54.57 6.20 52.85
CA VAL A 2 55.05 7.42 52.14
C VAL A 2 56.00 7.21 50.94
N GLY A 3 55.80 7.70 49.72
CA GLY A 3 54.92 8.75 49.18
C GLY A 3 55.71 9.68 48.23
N ARG A 4 55.04 10.14 47.15
CA ARG A 4 55.32 11.32 46.29
C ARG A 4 56.44 11.20 45.23
N ARG A 5 56.39 11.80 44.02
CA ARG A 5 55.42 12.63 43.26
C ARG A 5 55.98 12.84 41.83
N LEU A 6 55.08 12.94 40.82
CA LEU A 6 55.00 13.92 39.70
C LEU A 6 56.22 14.10 38.76
N THR A 7 56.17 14.28 37.43
CA THR A 7 55.23 14.73 36.38
C THR A 7 55.84 14.27 35.03
N ASN A 8 55.18 14.08 33.88
CA ASN A 8 54.59 15.11 33.01
C ASN A 8 53.90 14.40 31.82
N ARG A 9 52.74 14.90 31.42
CA ARG A 9 52.00 14.52 30.20
C ARG A 9 52.23 15.57 29.10
N LEU A 10 52.01 15.09 27.86
CA LEU A 10 51.76 15.78 26.56
C LEU A 10 52.97 15.89 25.60
N PRO A 11 52.75 15.89 24.27
CA PRO A 11 51.73 15.18 23.47
C PRO A 11 52.35 14.35 22.32
N VAL A 12 51.69 13.26 21.93
CA VAL A 12 52.05 12.50 20.72
C VAL A 12 51.57 13.27 19.48
N THR A 13 52.47 13.35 18.51
CA THR A 13 52.40 14.09 17.27
C THR A 13 51.24 13.67 16.36
N LEU A 14 50.70 14.69 15.68
CA LEU A 14 49.80 14.59 14.54
C LEU A 14 50.38 13.67 13.46
N ARG A 15 49.58 12.70 13.01
CA ARG A 15 49.76 12.05 11.71
C ARG A 15 48.47 12.14 10.91
N THR A 16 48.48 13.08 9.98
CA THR A 16 47.59 13.24 8.84
C THR A 16 47.60 12.01 7.93
N GLY A 17 46.45 11.72 7.30
CA GLY A 17 46.43 11.03 6.02
C GLY A 17 45.56 9.78 5.96
N GLY A 18 44.25 9.97 5.90
CA GLY A 18 43.28 8.93 5.54
C GLY A 18 42.04 9.57 4.96
N SER A 19 42.14 10.08 3.72
CA SER A 19 40.99 10.59 2.97
C SER A 19 39.97 9.46 2.80
N SER A 20 38.97 9.45 3.68
CA SER A 20 37.71 8.76 3.38
C SER A 20 37.14 9.41 2.12
N PRO A 21 36.81 8.63 1.07
CA PRO A 21 36.20 9.21 -0.12
C PRO A 21 34.88 9.85 0.33
N SER A 22 34.85 11.18 0.29
CA SER A 22 33.66 11.99 0.52
C SER A 22 32.55 11.44 -0.37
N ARG A 23 31.57 10.76 0.24
CA ARG A 23 30.37 10.31 -0.46
C ARG A 23 29.69 11.57 -0.96
N ARG A 24 29.87 11.87 -2.25
CA ARG A 24 29.16 12.97 -2.92
C ARG A 24 27.67 12.83 -2.55
N PRO A 25 27.01 13.89 -2.06
CA PRO A 25 25.59 13.84 -1.80
C PRO A 25 24.90 13.34 -3.07
N ARG A 26 24.13 12.26 -2.96
CA ARG A 26 23.36 11.73 -4.09
C ARG A 26 22.51 12.88 -4.60
N ARG A 27 22.76 13.33 -5.85
CA ARG A 27 21.97 14.42 -6.46
C ARG A 27 20.50 14.04 -6.29
N SER A 28 19.77 14.84 -5.53
CA SER A 28 18.33 14.66 -5.37
C SER A 28 17.73 14.72 -6.76
N PRO A 29 16.86 13.78 -7.17
CA PRO A 29 16.23 13.84 -8.48
C PRO A 29 15.59 15.22 -8.64
N THR A 30 16.04 15.97 -9.64
CA THR A 30 15.62 17.36 -9.92
C THR A 30 14.21 17.42 -10.53
N GLY A 31 13.42 16.36 -10.35
CA GLY A 31 12.04 16.29 -10.81
C GLY A 31 11.10 16.89 -9.77
N SER A 32 10.10 17.64 -10.23
CA SER A 32 8.98 18.07 -9.40
C SER A 32 8.38 16.86 -8.66
N ARG A 33 8.31 16.93 -7.33
CA ARG A 33 7.76 15.85 -6.51
C ARG A 33 6.25 15.81 -6.70
N CYS A 34 5.72 14.73 -7.27
CA CYS A 34 4.27 14.52 -7.35
C CYS A 34 3.73 14.08 -5.99
N ASN A 35 3.14 15.00 -5.22
CA ASN A 35 2.50 14.72 -3.92
C ASN A 35 0.99 14.41 -4.03
N VAL A 36 0.50 14.16 -5.24
CA VAL A 36 -0.92 13.86 -5.45
C VAL A 36 -1.22 12.47 -4.91
N LYS A 37 -2.21 12.37 -4.02
CA LYS A 37 -2.65 11.09 -3.45
C LYS A 37 -3.20 10.20 -4.55
N TYR A 38 -2.92 8.90 -4.46
CA TYR A 38 -3.50 7.91 -5.35
C TYR A 38 -4.95 7.63 -4.96
N THR A 39 -5.81 7.47 -5.95
CA THR A 39 -7.19 7.02 -5.74
C THR A 39 -7.23 5.54 -5.32
N ILE A 40 -8.38 5.06 -4.83
CA ILE A 40 -8.56 3.64 -4.50
C ILE A 40 -8.34 2.79 -5.74
N GLN A 41 -8.95 3.16 -6.88
CA GLN A 41 -8.80 2.44 -8.14
C GLN A 41 -7.35 2.38 -8.63
N GLN A 42 -6.57 3.45 -8.45
CA GLN A 42 -5.15 3.46 -8.81
C GLN A 42 -4.31 2.55 -7.90
N VAL A 43 -4.65 2.46 -6.60
CA VAL A 43 -4.00 1.52 -5.68
C VAL A 43 -4.36 0.08 -6.06
N ASP A 44 -5.62 -0.19 -6.36
CA ASP A 44 -6.11 -1.50 -6.80
C ASP A 44 -5.43 -1.96 -8.10
N PHE A 45 -5.22 -1.03 -9.02
CA PHE A 45 -4.47 -1.30 -10.25
C PHE A 45 -3.06 -1.79 -9.95
N ILE A 46 -2.36 -1.13 -9.00
CA ILE A 46 -1.02 -1.52 -8.60
C ILE A 46 -1.06 -2.93 -8.00
N ASP A 47 -2.00 -3.22 -7.10
CA ASP A 47 -2.12 -4.53 -6.47
C ASP A 47 -2.41 -5.63 -7.50
N TYR A 48 -3.32 -5.40 -8.44
CA TYR A 48 -3.65 -6.37 -9.48
C TYR A 48 -2.47 -6.68 -10.39
N PHE A 49 -1.83 -5.67 -10.97
CA PHE A 49 -0.77 -5.91 -11.94
C PHE A 49 0.54 -6.35 -11.29
N ARG A 50 0.84 -5.85 -10.08
CA ARG A 50 2.08 -6.24 -9.37
C ARG A 50 1.97 -7.62 -8.74
N VAL A 51 0.83 -7.93 -8.12
CA VAL A 51 0.67 -9.14 -7.32
C VAL A 51 -0.03 -10.23 -8.10
N ASP A 52 -1.23 -9.98 -8.65
CA ASP A 52 -2.02 -11.01 -9.32
C ASP A 52 -1.45 -11.39 -10.70
N HIS A 53 -0.86 -10.42 -11.42
CA HIS A 53 -0.18 -10.66 -12.71
C HIS A 53 1.34 -10.80 -12.60
N HIS A 54 1.92 -10.65 -11.40
CA HIS A 54 3.36 -10.75 -11.14
C HIS A 54 4.27 -9.86 -12.02
N LEU A 55 3.75 -8.75 -12.55
CA LEU A 55 4.53 -7.88 -13.44
C LEU A 55 5.66 -7.14 -12.72
N SER A 56 6.71 -6.80 -13.46
CA SER A 56 7.77 -5.93 -12.97
C SER A 56 7.29 -4.48 -12.84
N TRP A 57 7.94 -3.67 -11.99
CA TRP A 57 7.55 -2.27 -11.79
C TRP A 57 7.60 -1.43 -13.07
N LYS A 58 8.48 -1.76 -14.02
CA LYS A 58 8.56 -1.07 -15.32
C LYS A 58 7.33 -1.39 -16.20
N GLU A 59 6.89 -2.64 -16.19
CA GLU A 59 5.68 -3.05 -16.93
C GLU A 59 4.42 -2.47 -16.29
N VAL A 60 4.35 -2.44 -14.95
CA VAL A 60 3.25 -1.81 -14.22
C VAL A 60 3.19 -0.32 -14.55
N GLU A 61 4.34 0.39 -14.60
CA GLU A 61 4.38 1.81 -15.02
C GLU A 61 3.83 2.00 -16.44
N ALA A 62 4.28 1.19 -17.40
CA ALA A 62 3.83 1.30 -18.78
C ALA A 62 2.31 1.10 -18.90
N LYS A 63 1.76 0.08 -18.23
CA LYS A 63 0.30 -0.15 -18.20
C LYS A 63 -0.44 0.95 -17.42
N TYR A 64 0.13 1.48 -16.34
CA TYR A 64 -0.49 2.55 -15.57
C TYR A 64 -0.69 3.78 -16.45
N ALA A 65 0.34 4.16 -17.22
CA ALA A 65 0.27 5.31 -18.12
C ALA A 65 -0.78 5.13 -19.23
N SER A 66 -1.03 3.89 -19.68
CA SER A 66 -2.08 3.63 -20.68
C SER A 66 -3.49 3.62 -20.08
N VAL A 67 -3.65 3.21 -18.82
CA VAL A 67 -4.96 3.10 -18.16
C VAL A 67 -5.39 4.41 -17.50
N PHE A 68 -4.45 5.23 -17.02
CA PHE A 68 -4.71 6.52 -16.39
C PHE A 68 -3.99 7.66 -17.12
N PRO A 69 -4.28 7.89 -18.42
CA PRO A 69 -3.61 8.94 -19.19
C PRO A 69 -3.85 10.35 -18.62
N GLU A 70 -4.94 10.56 -17.89
CA GLU A 70 -5.27 11.82 -17.22
C GLU A 70 -4.28 12.19 -16.11
N ASP A 71 -3.65 11.21 -15.47
CA ASP A 71 -2.59 11.46 -14.48
C ASP A 71 -1.38 12.07 -15.18
N ALA A 72 -0.98 11.50 -16.33
CA ALA A 72 0.10 12.05 -17.15
C ALA A 72 -0.26 13.43 -17.73
N ALA A 73 -1.51 13.63 -18.18
CA ALA A 73 -1.99 14.90 -18.70
C ALA A 73 -1.95 16.03 -17.65
N LYS A 74 -2.18 15.69 -16.37
CA LYS A 74 -2.05 16.62 -15.23
C LYS A 74 -0.60 16.80 -14.76
N GLY A 75 0.37 16.19 -15.45
CA GLY A 75 1.79 16.24 -15.08
C GLY A 75 2.15 15.33 -13.88
N HIS A 76 1.26 14.43 -13.47
CA HIS A 76 1.53 13.47 -12.40
C HIS A 76 2.41 12.33 -12.94
N LYS A 77 3.73 12.49 -12.83
CA LYS A 77 4.69 11.44 -13.22
C LYS A 77 4.70 10.31 -12.19
N ARG A 78 3.92 9.24 -12.43
CA ARG A 78 3.84 8.04 -11.60
C ARG A 78 4.89 6.99 -12.01
N GLY A 79 6.16 7.35 -11.86
CA GLY A 79 7.27 6.43 -12.16
C GLY A 79 7.37 5.24 -11.18
N PRO A 80 8.28 4.29 -11.41
CA PRO A 80 8.37 3.04 -10.66
C PRO A 80 8.54 3.26 -9.16
N GLN A 81 9.33 4.27 -8.76
CA GLN A 81 9.55 4.61 -7.36
C GLN A 81 8.28 5.15 -6.69
N GLY A 82 7.42 5.85 -7.44
CA GLY A 82 6.13 6.33 -6.96
C GLY A 82 5.17 5.17 -6.69
N LEU A 83 5.01 4.28 -7.67
CA LEU A 83 4.16 3.09 -7.58
C LEU A 83 4.63 2.15 -6.46
N GLN A 84 5.94 1.89 -6.40
CA GLN A 84 6.57 1.11 -5.34
C GLN A 84 6.35 1.76 -3.96
N GLY A 85 6.48 3.09 -3.87
CA GLY A 85 6.26 3.84 -2.65
C GLY A 85 4.83 3.67 -2.13
N VAL A 86 3.83 3.72 -3.00
CA VAL A 86 2.43 3.48 -2.61
C VAL A 86 2.22 2.06 -2.12
N TYR A 87 2.75 1.08 -2.86
CA TYR A 87 2.59 -0.34 -2.54
C TYR A 87 3.18 -0.70 -1.18
N TYR A 88 4.40 -0.23 -0.86
CA TYR A 88 5.06 -0.61 0.39
C TYR A 88 4.78 0.31 1.59
N ARG A 89 4.36 1.57 1.39
CA ARG A 89 4.12 2.49 2.52
C ARG A 89 2.76 2.30 3.18
N LYS A 90 1.80 1.67 2.50
CA LYS A 90 0.51 1.33 3.10
C LYS A 90 0.62 -0.04 3.76
N ASN A 91 0.50 -0.09 5.09
CA ASN A 91 0.06 -1.31 5.75
C ASN A 91 -1.25 -1.72 5.09
N LYS A 92 -1.30 -2.93 4.52
CA LYS A 92 -2.52 -3.41 3.87
C LYS A 92 -3.56 -3.64 4.96
N GLN A 93 -4.72 -2.99 4.79
CA GLN A 93 -5.90 -3.25 5.59
C GLN A 93 -6.62 -4.44 4.95
N ILE A 94 -6.28 -5.63 5.40
CA ILE A 94 -6.82 -6.86 4.83
C ILE A 94 -8.18 -7.13 5.48
N PRO A 95 -9.24 -7.33 4.68
CA PRO A 95 -10.54 -7.69 5.23
C PRO A 95 -10.49 -9.07 5.90
N ALA A 96 -11.02 -9.15 7.11
CA ALA A 96 -11.30 -10.42 7.75
C ALA A 96 -12.47 -11.09 7.02
N THR A 97 -12.26 -12.33 6.61
CA THR A 97 -13.23 -13.09 5.83
C THR A 97 -13.48 -14.46 6.43
N ASP A 98 -14.66 -15.02 6.16
CA ASP A 98 -15.02 -16.38 6.56
C ASP A 98 -14.49 -17.42 5.55
N GLN A 99 -14.86 -18.69 5.76
CA GLN A 99 -14.47 -19.81 4.89
C GLN A 99 -14.99 -19.67 3.45
N ASN A 100 -16.02 -18.85 3.22
CA ASN A 100 -16.60 -18.57 1.91
C ASN A 100 -16.00 -17.30 1.27
N ASN A 101 -14.95 -16.73 1.85
CA ASN A 101 -14.36 -15.45 1.48
C ASN A 101 -15.37 -14.28 1.57
N LEU A 102 -16.34 -14.32 2.47
CA LEU A 102 -17.29 -13.23 2.71
C LEU A 102 -16.85 -12.37 3.90
N PHE A 103 -17.28 -11.11 3.94
CA PHE A 103 -16.86 -10.18 5.00
C PHE A 103 -17.41 -10.59 6.37
N VAL A 104 -16.55 -10.48 7.39
CA VAL A 104 -16.95 -10.49 8.80
C VAL A 104 -17.15 -9.05 9.26
N PHE A 105 -18.35 -8.72 9.77
CA PHE A 105 -18.67 -7.36 10.22
C PHE A 105 -18.50 -7.18 11.73
N ASP A 106 -18.29 -5.95 12.18
CA ASP A 106 -18.37 -5.54 13.58
C ASP A 106 -19.80 -5.08 13.98
N GLU A 107 -19.95 -4.66 15.23
CA GLU A 107 -21.24 -4.20 15.80
C GLU A 107 -21.76 -2.90 15.14
N ASP A 108 -20.86 -2.16 14.48
CA ASP A 108 -21.15 -0.94 13.75
C ASP A 108 -21.43 -1.18 12.26
N ASP A 109 -21.61 -2.44 11.85
CA ASP A 109 -21.81 -2.82 10.46
C ASP A 109 -20.64 -2.41 9.54
N ASN A 110 -19.42 -2.29 10.06
CA ASN A 110 -18.21 -2.13 9.25
C ASN A 110 -17.53 -3.48 9.04
N PRO A 111 -17.00 -3.77 7.83
CA PRO A 111 -16.14 -4.94 7.64
C PRO A 111 -14.92 -4.86 8.56
N ARG A 112 -14.69 -5.92 9.34
CA ARG A 112 -13.48 -6.03 10.17
C ARG A 112 -12.27 -6.12 9.25
N THR A 113 -11.24 -5.35 9.56
CA THR A 113 -9.95 -5.41 8.88
C THR A 113 -8.84 -5.65 9.90
N PHE A 114 -7.72 -6.21 9.44
CA PHE A 114 -6.50 -6.27 10.21
C PHE A 114 -5.33 -5.71 9.38
N GLN A 115 -4.38 -5.07 10.06
CA GLN A 115 -3.22 -4.49 9.40
C GLN A 115 -2.17 -5.57 9.15
N CYS A 116 -1.62 -5.58 7.94
CA CYS A 116 -0.47 -6.41 7.60
C CYS A 116 0.55 -5.59 6.81
N ASP A 117 1.79 -5.54 7.30
CA ASP A 117 2.91 -5.01 6.53
C ASP A 117 3.16 -5.93 5.34
N VAL A 118 3.25 -5.35 4.14
CA VAL A 118 3.58 -6.04 2.90
C VAL A 118 4.86 -6.88 3.03
N ARG A 119 5.85 -6.42 3.81
CA ARG A 119 7.11 -7.13 4.04
C ARG A 119 6.94 -8.36 4.95
N GLU A 120 5.89 -8.40 5.75
CA GLU A 120 5.56 -9.51 6.63
C GLU A 120 4.62 -10.54 6.01
N GLN A 121 3.97 -10.21 4.89
CA GLN A 121 3.02 -11.11 4.20
C GLN A 121 3.66 -12.45 3.81
N GLY A 122 4.88 -12.43 3.28
CA GLY A 122 5.60 -13.66 2.91
C GLY A 122 5.87 -14.60 4.09
N LYS A 123 5.87 -14.07 5.33
CA LYS A 123 6.06 -14.88 6.55
C LYS A 123 4.73 -15.35 7.15
N LYS A 124 3.67 -14.55 7.03
CA LYS A 124 2.38 -14.77 7.71
C LYS A 124 1.31 -15.44 6.83
N MET A 125 1.38 -15.27 5.51
CA MET A 125 0.30 -15.61 4.59
C MET A 125 0.76 -16.46 3.40
N ASN A 126 2.01 -16.92 3.41
CA ASN A 126 2.69 -17.68 2.35
C ASN A 126 2.82 -16.97 0.98
N ASN A 127 1.94 -16.00 0.66
CA ASN A 127 1.94 -15.21 -0.58
C ASN A 127 1.52 -13.75 -0.31
N SER A 128 1.90 -12.86 -1.24
CA SER A 128 1.37 -11.49 -1.26
C SER A 128 -0.10 -11.51 -1.67
N ILE A 129 -0.93 -10.70 -1.02
CA ILE A 129 -2.36 -10.63 -1.33
C ILE A 129 -2.62 -9.51 -2.35
N GLY A 130 -3.16 -9.86 -3.51
CA GLY A 130 -3.48 -8.92 -4.59
C GLY A 130 -4.92 -8.41 -4.54
N LEU A 131 -5.34 -7.74 -5.61
CA LEU A 131 -6.67 -7.15 -5.72
C LEU A 131 -7.76 -8.22 -5.66
N LEU A 132 -7.57 -9.34 -6.35
CA LEU A 132 -8.60 -10.36 -6.50
C LEU A 132 -9.01 -11.00 -5.16
N ALA A 133 -8.06 -11.20 -4.26
CA ALA A 133 -8.32 -11.71 -2.92
C ALA A 133 -8.82 -10.64 -1.95
N MET A 134 -8.27 -9.41 -2.04
CA MET A 134 -8.66 -8.33 -1.15
C MET A 134 -10.04 -7.75 -1.46
N HIS A 135 -10.29 -7.42 -2.73
CA HIS A 135 -11.47 -6.66 -3.17
C HIS A 135 -12.05 -7.19 -4.49
N PRO A 136 -12.51 -8.46 -4.53
CA PRO A 136 -13.16 -9.01 -5.72
C PRO A 136 -14.41 -8.21 -6.11
N GLU A 137 -15.10 -7.59 -5.15
CA GLU A 137 -16.26 -6.72 -5.39
C GLU A 137 -15.89 -5.49 -6.25
N ARG A 138 -14.66 -4.98 -6.11
CA ARG A 138 -14.16 -3.89 -6.95
C ARG A 138 -13.58 -4.41 -8.26
N ALA A 139 -12.84 -5.51 -8.20
CA ALA A 139 -12.16 -6.09 -9.36
C ALA A 139 -13.12 -6.36 -10.52
N ILE A 140 -14.32 -6.89 -10.25
CA ILE A 140 -15.30 -7.20 -11.29
C ILE A 140 -15.87 -5.98 -12.01
N THR A 141 -15.68 -4.79 -11.47
CA THR A 141 -16.21 -3.53 -12.02
C THR A 141 -15.19 -2.78 -12.89
N TYR A 142 -13.90 -3.07 -12.74
CA TYR A 142 -12.86 -2.30 -13.40
C TYR A 142 -12.66 -2.74 -14.86
N SER A 143 -12.53 -1.77 -15.76
CA SER A 143 -12.35 -2.02 -17.20
C SER A 143 -11.03 -2.71 -17.55
N TRP A 144 -9.98 -2.49 -16.75
CA TRP A 144 -8.63 -3.02 -16.97
C TRP A 144 -8.39 -4.41 -16.33
N VAL A 145 -9.37 -4.96 -15.62
CA VAL A 145 -9.33 -6.34 -15.13
C VAL A 145 -9.77 -7.27 -16.27
N SER A 146 -9.05 -8.38 -16.47
CA SER A 146 -9.37 -9.36 -17.51
C SER A 146 -10.75 -9.98 -17.31
N GLU A 147 -11.48 -10.22 -18.39
CA GLU A 147 -12.81 -10.86 -18.35
C GLU A 147 -12.76 -12.26 -17.71
N GLU A 148 -11.65 -12.98 -17.87
CA GLU A 148 -11.41 -14.25 -17.19
C GLU A 148 -11.43 -14.10 -15.66
N HIS A 149 -10.64 -13.18 -15.11
CA HIS A 149 -10.64 -12.92 -13.67
C HIS A 149 -11.98 -12.36 -13.19
N LYS A 150 -12.67 -11.55 -14.00
CA LYS A 150 -14.02 -11.10 -13.66
C LYS A 150 -14.98 -12.26 -13.51
N ARG A 151 -15.01 -13.19 -14.46
CA ARG A 151 -15.86 -14.40 -14.42
C ARG A 151 -15.53 -15.28 -13.22
N GLN A 152 -14.24 -15.52 -12.96
CA GLN A 152 -13.78 -16.33 -11.83
C GLN A 152 -14.24 -15.77 -10.48
N TYR A 153 -14.19 -14.44 -10.32
CA TYR A 153 -14.52 -13.76 -9.05
C TYR A 153 -15.92 -13.16 -9.01
N GLU A 154 -16.74 -13.34 -10.04
CA GLU A 154 -18.07 -12.72 -10.15
C GLU A 154 -18.97 -13.10 -8.98
N LYS A 155 -19.05 -14.40 -8.66
CA LYS A 155 -19.92 -14.90 -7.59
C LYS A 155 -19.56 -14.28 -6.25
N VAL A 156 -18.29 -14.33 -5.86
CA VAL A 156 -17.82 -13.78 -4.57
C VAL A 156 -17.87 -12.25 -4.57
N GLY A 157 -17.52 -11.59 -5.68
CA GLY A 157 -17.55 -10.13 -5.80
C GLY A 157 -18.96 -9.58 -5.65
N ARG A 158 -19.95 -10.19 -6.32
CA ARG A 158 -21.37 -9.80 -6.17
C ARG A 158 -21.91 -10.09 -4.77
N ALA A 159 -21.55 -11.23 -4.17
CA ALA A 159 -21.95 -11.55 -2.81
C ALA A 159 -21.40 -10.53 -1.80
N ARG A 160 -20.11 -10.18 -1.90
CA ARG A 160 -19.49 -9.13 -1.08
C ARG A 160 -20.13 -7.76 -1.28
N GLN A 161 -20.42 -7.39 -2.53
CA GLN A 161 -21.13 -6.13 -2.81
C GLN A 161 -22.50 -6.09 -2.13
N ALA A 162 -23.28 -7.18 -2.23
CA ALA A 162 -24.57 -7.27 -1.54
C ALA A 162 -24.45 -7.16 -0.01
N GLN A 163 -23.39 -7.71 0.58
CA GLN A 163 -23.11 -7.53 2.02
C GLN A 163 -22.87 -6.07 2.39
N LEU A 164 -22.07 -5.35 1.58
CA LEU A 164 -21.78 -3.93 1.78
C LEU A 164 -23.05 -3.08 1.65
N ASP A 165 -23.87 -3.34 0.63
CA ASP A 165 -25.13 -2.63 0.41
C ASP A 165 -26.10 -2.84 1.58
N ALA A 166 -26.23 -4.09 2.05
CA ALA A 166 -27.07 -4.42 3.21
C ALA A 166 -26.56 -3.75 4.50
N ALA A 167 -25.24 -3.69 4.70
CA ALA A 167 -24.62 -3.00 5.83
C ALA A 167 -24.87 -1.49 5.79
N GLU A 168 -24.75 -0.87 4.61
CA GLU A 168 -25.04 0.55 4.43
C GLU A 168 -26.51 0.87 4.72
N GLN A 169 -27.44 0.01 4.27
CA GLN A 169 -28.86 0.15 4.59
C GLN A 169 -29.13 0.05 6.10
N ARG A 170 -28.48 -0.88 6.81
CA ARG A 170 -28.59 -0.99 8.29
C ARG A 170 -28.11 0.29 8.97
N LYS A 171 -26.97 0.85 8.54
CA LYS A 171 -26.46 2.13 9.04
C LYS A 171 -27.42 3.29 8.77
N LYS A 172 -27.97 3.38 7.55
CA LYS A 172 -28.97 4.40 7.18
C LYS A 172 -30.20 4.33 8.07
N ARG A 173 -30.73 3.12 8.32
CA ARG A 173 -31.86 2.90 9.24
C ARG A 173 -31.54 3.32 10.67
N ARG A 174 -30.36 2.94 11.19
CA ARG A 174 -29.91 3.31 12.54
C ARG A 174 -29.83 4.84 12.72
N ARG A 175 -29.26 5.53 11.74
CA ARG A 175 -29.16 7.01 11.72
C ARG A 175 -30.54 7.67 11.64
N ALA A 176 -31.46 7.15 10.83
CA ALA A 176 -32.81 7.70 10.72
C ALA A 176 -33.57 7.60 12.06
N ILE A 177 -33.49 6.46 12.76
CA ILE A 177 -34.11 6.26 14.08
C ILE A 177 -33.49 7.20 15.13
N GLN A 178 -32.17 7.40 15.08
CA GLN A 178 -31.50 8.32 16.01
C GLN A 178 -31.93 9.77 15.76
N ASN A 179 -32.01 10.18 14.50
CA ASN A 179 -32.41 11.53 14.12
C ASN A 179 -33.90 11.81 14.38
N SER A 180 -34.76 10.79 14.38
CA SER A 180 -36.19 10.95 14.70
C SER A 180 -36.49 10.99 16.21
N ARG A 181 -35.47 10.79 17.06
CA ARG A 181 -35.57 10.85 18.53
C ARG A 181 -35.03 12.16 19.11
N LEU A 182 -34.50 13.04 18.26
CA LEU A 182 -34.06 14.41 18.56
C LEU A 182 -35.14 15.40 18.12
#